data_AF-W6N1U7-F1
#
_entry.id   AF-W6N1U7-F1
#
_cell.length_a   1.000
_cell.length_b   1.000
_cell.length_c   1.000
_cell.angle_alpha   90.00
_cell.angle_beta   90.00
_cell.angle_gamma   90.00
#
_symmetry.space_group_name_H-M   'P 1'
#
loop_
_entity.id
_entity.type
_entity.pdbx_description
1 polymer ?
#
loop_
_entity_poly.entity_id
_entity_poly.type
_entity_poly.pdbx_seq_one_letter_code
_entity_poly.pdbx_strand_id
1 'polypeptide(L)'
;MEDILIIDSKMGTGKTSYIINKIKASTTDRFIYVTPFKTECERMAENVPEKNFVEISKQKGLKLEALKKYLVEGRNIATTHSLFKRFDSEVLELLSANNYSLVIDEENTVIEQVKISPKDLQMLFDTEKIKVNSRNQVEWVDNEYTGKFKELKETCAMENVYFYNGSLLLWLFPVNIFKAMKSVTILTYRFSGSYERAYFDLNSVSYVYKSVRKIGGEFTLVDYIEKDNVEELKDLINIYEGDYNSIGKKSTALSFSQFEKWRKSSSQPQKILQKNLYNYFRNLHNVSSDRILWTCPVDSKDKLKGKGYTKGFLASNSKATNLYRERDTLAYCCNIFVQPQIKQFFRDYGIEINEEEFALASMLQWVWRSAIREGKSINIYIPSSRMRELLQEYLNGER
;
A
#
# COMPACT_ATOMS: atom_id res chain seq x y z
N MET A 1 -20.00 -4.10 16.44
CA MET A 1 -19.44 -4.52 15.14
C MET A 1 -18.82 -5.89 15.37
N GLU A 2 -18.96 -6.82 14.43
CA GLU A 2 -18.10 -8.01 14.43
C GLU A 2 -16.65 -7.58 14.18
N ASP A 3 -15.68 -8.37 14.65
CA ASP A 3 -14.27 -8.08 14.45
C ASP A 3 -13.92 -8.04 12.96
N ILE A 4 -13.07 -7.09 12.56
CA ILE A 4 -12.52 -7.06 11.21
C ILE A 4 -11.63 -8.29 11.01
N LEU A 5 -11.85 -9.02 9.90
CA LEU A 5 -11.03 -10.18 9.56
C LEU A 5 -9.79 -9.75 8.77
N ILE A 6 -8.61 -9.91 9.35
CA ILE A 6 -7.33 -9.72 8.66
C ILE A 6 -6.84 -11.08 8.17
N ILE A 7 -6.87 -11.31 6.86
CA ILE A 7 -6.23 -12.45 6.22
C ILE A 7 -4.79 -12.04 5.92
N ASP A 8 -3.92 -12.31 6.89
CA ASP A 8 -2.49 -12.05 6.81
C ASP A 8 -1.79 -13.34 6.37
N SER A 9 -1.33 -13.35 5.12
CA SER A 9 -0.61 -14.48 4.54
C SER A 9 0.27 -14.02 3.39
N LYS A 10 1.40 -14.68 3.20
CA LYS A 10 2.35 -14.40 2.12
C LYS A 10 1.69 -14.33 0.74
N MET A 11 2.26 -13.52 -0.16
CA MET A 11 1.81 -13.44 -1.55
C MET A 11 1.86 -14.82 -2.23
N GLY A 12 0.82 -15.17 -2.99
CA GLY A 12 0.74 -16.46 -3.69
C GLY A 12 0.05 -17.59 -2.91
N THR A 13 -0.28 -17.40 -1.63
CA THR A 13 -0.97 -18.41 -0.78
C THR A 13 -2.45 -18.64 -1.12
N GLY A 14 -3.03 -17.81 -2.01
CA GLY A 14 -4.41 -17.97 -2.48
C GLY A 14 -5.47 -17.15 -1.74
N LYS A 15 -5.09 -16.10 -1.00
CA LYS A 15 -6.03 -15.18 -0.32
C LYS A 15 -7.19 -14.72 -1.21
N THR A 16 -6.89 -14.19 -2.40
CA THR A 16 -7.91 -13.73 -3.36
C THR A 16 -8.79 -14.89 -3.85
N SER A 17 -8.21 -16.09 -4.05
CA SER A 17 -8.96 -17.28 -4.46
C SER A 17 -9.93 -17.75 -3.37
N TYR A 18 -9.52 -17.71 -2.10
CA TYR A 18 -10.42 -17.94 -0.97
C TYR A 18 -11.59 -16.96 -0.97
N ILE A 19 -11.34 -15.66 -1.15
CA ILE A 19 -12.40 -14.65 -1.25
C ILE A 19 -13.34 -14.92 -2.42
N ILE A 20 -12.81 -15.25 -3.59
CA ILE A 20 -13.63 -15.60 -4.76
C ILE A 20 -14.57 -16.77 -4.40
N ASN A 21 -14.05 -17.83 -3.79
CA ASN A 21 -14.86 -18.98 -3.39
C ASN A 21 -15.92 -18.60 -2.34
N LYS A 22 -15.57 -17.76 -1.35
CA LYS A 22 -16.50 -17.23 -0.34
C LYS A 22 -17.63 -16.42 -0.99
N ILE A 23 -17.29 -15.56 -1.95
CA ILE A 23 -18.26 -14.74 -2.70
C ILE A 23 -19.19 -15.64 -3.51
N LYS A 24 -18.65 -16.64 -4.23
CA LYS A 24 -19.45 -17.63 -4.99
C LYS A 24 -20.49 -18.33 -4.13
N ALA A 25 -20.07 -18.79 -2.96
CA ALA A 25 -20.90 -19.54 -2.02
C ALA A 25 -21.98 -18.68 -1.33
N SER A 26 -21.78 -17.37 -1.20
CA SER A 26 -22.79 -16.48 -0.62
C SER A 26 -24.02 -16.39 -1.53
N THR A 27 -25.23 -16.33 -0.99
CA THR A 27 -26.46 -16.24 -1.79
C THR A 27 -27.12 -14.87 -1.74
N THR A 28 -27.04 -14.18 -0.60
CA THR A 28 -27.77 -12.93 -0.33
C THR A 28 -26.87 -11.72 -0.09
N ASP A 29 -25.57 -11.92 0.11
CA ASP A 29 -24.70 -10.81 0.49
C ASP A 29 -24.39 -9.90 -0.71
N ARG A 30 -24.22 -8.62 -0.39
CA ARG A 30 -23.74 -7.60 -1.32
C ARG A 30 -22.30 -7.29 -0.97
N PHE A 31 -21.44 -7.24 -1.97
CA PHE A 31 -20.01 -7.08 -1.79
C PHE A 31 -19.50 -5.78 -2.39
N ILE A 32 -18.57 -5.14 -1.68
CA ILE A 32 -17.66 -4.15 -2.23
C ILE A 32 -16.27 -4.74 -2.20
N TYR A 33 -15.70 -4.99 -3.37
CA TYR A 33 -14.31 -5.41 -3.54
C TYR A 33 -13.45 -4.20 -3.88
N VAL A 34 -12.50 -3.88 -3.00
CA VAL A 34 -11.55 -2.78 -3.17
C VAL A 34 -10.17 -3.36 -3.45
N THR A 35 -9.52 -2.89 -4.52
CA THR A 35 -8.19 -3.38 -4.91
C THR A 35 -7.32 -2.23 -5.45
N PRO A 36 -5.99 -2.35 -5.56
CA PRO A 36 -5.18 -1.24 -6.06
C PRO A 36 -5.34 -0.97 -7.57
N PHE A 37 -5.72 -1.96 -8.38
CA PHE A 37 -5.75 -1.82 -9.85
C PHE A 37 -7.08 -2.18 -10.49
N LYS A 38 -7.36 -1.47 -11.59
CA LYS A 38 -8.53 -1.74 -12.43
C LYS A 38 -8.54 -3.18 -12.96
N THR A 39 -7.38 -3.73 -13.33
CA THR A 39 -7.27 -5.10 -13.85
C THR A 39 -7.64 -6.16 -12.82
N GLU A 40 -7.47 -5.88 -11.53
CA GLU A 40 -7.93 -6.80 -10.48
C GLU A 40 -9.45 -6.65 -10.23
N CYS A 41 -10.04 -5.48 -10.49
CA CYS A 41 -11.51 -5.36 -10.55
C CYS A 41 -12.08 -6.21 -11.69
N GLU A 42 -11.47 -6.16 -12.87
CA GLU A 42 -11.83 -6.95 -14.05
C GLU A 42 -11.78 -8.44 -13.72
N ARG A 43 -10.65 -8.88 -13.17
CA ARG A 43 -10.45 -10.26 -12.74
C ARG A 43 -11.50 -10.72 -11.73
N MET A 44 -11.88 -9.88 -10.76
CA MET A 44 -12.94 -10.23 -9.82
C MET A 44 -14.25 -10.51 -10.57
N ALA A 45 -14.69 -9.58 -11.43
CA ALA A 45 -15.91 -9.75 -12.21
C ALA A 45 -15.89 -10.99 -13.12
N GLU A 46 -14.75 -11.27 -13.77
CA GLU A 46 -14.57 -12.45 -14.63
C GLU A 46 -14.59 -13.78 -13.85
N ASN A 47 -14.12 -13.79 -12.60
CA ASN A 47 -14.07 -15.01 -11.79
C ASN A 47 -15.40 -15.34 -11.10
N VAL A 48 -16.29 -14.35 -10.92
CA VAL A 48 -17.64 -14.51 -10.33
C VAL A 48 -18.73 -13.88 -11.20
N PRO A 49 -18.88 -14.30 -12.47
CA PRO A 49 -19.82 -13.69 -13.41
C PRO A 49 -21.27 -13.71 -12.90
N GLU A 50 -21.65 -14.76 -12.17
CA GLU A 50 -22.98 -14.92 -11.56
C GLU A 50 -23.30 -13.85 -10.50
N LYS A 51 -22.28 -13.19 -9.94
CA LYS A 51 -22.46 -12.09 -8.98
C LYS A 51 -22.63 -10.73 -9.62
N ASN A 52 -22.45 -10.61 -10.94
CA ASN A 52 -22.72 -9.39 -11.70
C ASN A 52 -22.04 -8.14 -11.11
N PHE A 53 -20.77 -8.26 -10.73
CA PHE A 53 -19.97 -7.15 -10.21
C PHE A 53 -19.94 -5.97 -11.18
N VAL A 54 -20.24 -4.78 -10.67
CA VAL A 54 -20.11 -3.54 -11.41
C VAL A 54 -18.73 -2.96 -11.17
N GLU A 55 -17.96 -2.85 -12.25
CA GLU A 55 -16.62 -2.27 -12.22
C GLU A 55 -16.69 -0.74 -12.35
N ILE A 56 -16.49 -0.03 -11.24
CA ILE A 56 -16.59 1.43 -11.22
C ILE A 56 -15.47 2.08 -12.03
N SER A 57 -14.32 1.42 -12.12
CA SER A 57 -13.17 1.87 -12.90
C SER A 57 -13.44 2.04 -14.39
N LYS A 58 -14.43 1.30 -14.94
CA LYS A 58 -14.87 1.33 -16.34
C LYS A 58 -16.01 2.31 -16.63
N GLN A 59 -16.65 2.87 -15.59
CA GLN A 59 -17.77 3.78 -15.77
C GLN A 59 -17.30 5.12 -16.34
N LYS A 60 -18.10 5.67 -17.26
CA LYS A 60 -17.91 7.03 -17.80
C LYS A 60 -18.46 8.06 -16.81
N GLY A 61 -17.93 9.28 -16.84
CA GLY A 61 -18.38 10.38 -15.97
C GLY A 61 -17.76 10.35 -14.58
N LEU A 62 -18.46 10.96 -13.61
CA LEU A 62 -18.01 11.06 -12.22
C LEU A 62 -18.16 9.70 -11.53
N LYS A 63 -17.03 9.05 -11.26
CA LYS A 63 -16.99 7.69 -10.69
C LYS A 63 -17.66 7.56 -9.32
N LEU A 64 -17.59 8.60 -8.50
CA LEU A 64 -18.24 8.60 -7.18
C LEU A 64 -19.77 8.62 -7.32
N GLU A 65 -20.29 9.40 -8.26
CA GLU A 65 -21.74 9.42 -8.57
C GLU A 65 -22.21 8.09 -9.16
N ALA A 66 -21.40 7.48 -10.04
CA ALA A 66 -21.68 6.14 -10.53
C ALA A 66 -21.71 5.11 -9.39
N LEU A 67 -20.76 5.18 -8.46
CA LEU A 67 -20.74 4.32 -7.27
C LEU A 67 -22.03 4.49 -6.45
N LYS A 68 -22.42 5.73 -6.11
CA LYS A 68 -23.63 6.04 -5.35
C LYS A 68 -24.88 5.45 -5.99
N LYS A 69 -25.04 5.61 -7.31
CA LYS A 69 -26.12 4.98 -8.09
C LYS A 69 -26.17 3.47 -7.87
N TYR A 70 -25.04 2.77 -8.01
CA TYR A 70 -25.02 1.31 -7.89
C TYR A 70 -25.16 0.80 -6.45
N LEU A 71 -24.81 1.64 -5.46
CA LEU A 71 -25.13 1.38 -4.05
C LEU A 71 -26.64 1.43 -3.79
N VAL A 72 -27.35 2.42 -4.34
CA VAL A 72 -28.82 2.50 -4.29
C VAL A 72 -29.47 1.28 -4.91
N GLU A 73 -28.93 0.80 -6.03
CA GLU A 73 -29.41 -0.41 -6.72
C GLU A 73 -29.02 -1.72 -6.00
N GLY A 74 -28.23 -1.67 -4.92
CA GLY A 74 -27.80 -2.86 -4.16
C GLY A 74 -26.87 -3.80 -4.95
N ARG A 75 -26.14 -3.29 -5.94
CA ARG A 75 -25.26 -4.09 -6.81
C ARG A 75 -23.97 -4.49 -6.10
N ASN A 76 -23.38 -5.62 -6.49
CA ASN A 76 -21.98 -5.93 -6.15
C ASN A 76 -21.05 -4.97 -6.87
N ILE A 77 -20.03 -4.45 -6.19
CA ILE A 77 -19.17 -3.37 -6.69
C ILE A 77 -17.70 -3.80 -6.63
N ALA A 78 -16.98 -3.59 -7.72
CA ALA A 78 -15.52 -3.68 -7.75
C ALA A 78 -14.93 -2.28 -8.02
N THR A 79 -14.05 -1.82 -7.14
CA THR A 79 -13.50 -0.46 -7.18
C THR A 79 -12.04 -0.39 -6.75
N THR A 80 -11.41 0.74 -7.01
CA THR A 80 -9.99 0.94 -6.68
C THR A 80 -9.81 1.62 -5.32
N HIS A 81 -8.68 1.38 -4.64
CA HIS A 81 -8.34 2.12 -3.40
C HIS A 81 -8.45 3.63 -3.59
N SER A 82 -8.02 4.15 -4.75
CA SER A 82 -8.08 5.59 -5.02
C SER A 82 -9.51 6.16 -5.03
N LEU A 83 -10.51 5.37 -5.41
CA LEU A 83 -11.90 5.80 -5.29
C LEU A 83 -12.43 5.54 -3.87
N PHE A 84 -12.00 4.45 -3.23
CA PHE A 84 -12.36 4.14 -1.85
C PHE A 84 -11.98 5.28 -0.89
N LYS A 85 -10.80 5.89 -1.04
CA LYS A 85 -10.40 7.07 -0.24
C LYS A 85 -11.34 8.27 -0.36
N ARG A 86 -12.15 8.33 -1.41
CA ARG A 86 -13.05 9.45 -1.73
C ARG A 86 -14.49 9.19 -1.29
N PHE A 87 -14.74 8.13 -0.50
CA PHE A 87 -16.07 7.88 0.04
C PHE A 87 -16.46 9.04 0.96
N ASP A 88 -17.62 9.62 0.70
CA ASP A 88 -18.16 10.78 1.41
C ASP A 88 -19.27 10.37 2.38
N SER A 89 -19.91 11.36 3.02
CA SER A 89 -21.02 11.14 3.95
C SER A 89 -22.22 10.47 3.28
N GLU A 90 -22.53 10.81 2.03
CA GLU A 90 -23.64 10.19 1.30
C GLU A 90 -23.36 8.70 1.03
N VAL A 91 -22.12 8.35 0.65
CA VAL A 91 -21.73 6.95 0.53
C VAL A 91 -21.86 6.23 1.88
N LEU A 92 -21.46 6.85 3.00
CA LEU A 92 -21.62 6.26 4.33
C LEU A 92 -23.09 5.95 4.67
N GLU A 93 -24.01 6.86 4.35
CA GLU A 93 -25.46 6.65 4.54
C GLU A 93 -25.98 5.48 3.70
N LEU A 94 -25.59 5.44 2.41
CA LEU A 94 -25.97 4.36 1.50
C LEU A 94 -25.44 3.00 1.94
N LEU A 95 -24.22 2.94 2.48
CA LEU A 95 -23.62 1.70 3.01
C LEU A 95 -24.39 1.20 4.23
N SER A 96 -24.70 2.12 5.16
CA SER A 96 -25.45 1.83 6.38
C SER A 96 -26.86 1.29 6.10
N ALA A 97 -27.47 1.71 4.99
CA ALA A 97 -28.79 1.25 4.57
C ALA A 97 -28.78 -0.13 3.87
N ASN A 98 -27.63 -0.59 3.36
CA ASN A 98 -27.59 -1.69 2.38
C ASN A 98 -26.78 -2.94 2.79
N ASN A 99 -26.27 -3.00 4.03
CA ASN A 99 -25.62 -4.19 4.62
C ASN A 99 -24.51 -4.81 3.76
N TYR A 100 -23.63 -3.98 3.19
CA TYR A 100 -22.53 -4.45 2.36
C TYR A 100 -21.42 -5.14 3.15
N SER A 101 -20.89 -6.24 2.61
CA SER A 101 -19.65 -6.86 3.04
C SER A 101 -18.47 -6.27 2.25
N LEU A 102 -17.51 -5.70 2.95
CA LEU A 102 -16.32 -5.10 2.36
C LEU A 102 -15.17 -6.11 2.31
N VAL A 103 -14.54 -6.23 1.14
CA VAL A 103 -13.26 -6.92 0.99
C VAL A 103 -12.24 -5.94 0.43
N ILE A 104 -11.12 -5.78 1.13
CA ILE A 104 -10.00 -4.95 0.68
C ILE A 104 -8.83 -5.88 0.35
N ASP A 105 -8.35 -5.84 -0.88
CA ASP A 105 -7.16 -6.55 -1.34
C ASP A 105 -5.93 -5.62 -1.27
N GLU A 106 -4.90 -6.04 -0.54
CA GLU A 106 -3.76 -5.23 -0.07
C GLU A 106 -4.18 -4.12 0.91
N GLU A 107 -3.25 -3.65 1.75
CA GLU A 107 -3.53 -2.61 2.75
C GLU A 107 -4.12 -1.33 2.15
N ASN A 108 -5.12 -0.76 2.81
CA ASN A 108 -5.68 0.52 2.42
C ASN A 108 -4.79 1.68 2.87
N THR A 109 -4.92 2.82 2.20
CA THR A 109 -4.34 4.04 2.74
C THR A 109 -5.31 4.70 3.71
N VAL A 110 -4.95 4.68 4.98
CA VAL A 110 -5.78 5.18 6.08
C VAL A 110 -5.31 6.51 6.69
N ILE A 111 -4.11 6.95 6.34
CA ILE A 111 -3.53 8.21 6.79
C ILE A 111 -2.62 8.80 5.70
N GLU A 112 -2.79 10.08 5.40
CA GLU A 112 -1.92 10.83 4.47
C GLU A 112 -1.76 12.28 4.93
N GLN A 113 -0.60 12.86 4.65
CA GLN A 113 -0.44 14.31 4.76
C GLN A 113 -1.18 14.99 3.59
N VAL A 114 -2.05 15.94 3.91
CA VAL A 114 -2.70 16.79 2.91
C VAL A 114 -1.65 17.73 2.31
N LYS A 115 -1.58 17.75 0.98
CA LYS A 115 -0.63 18.60 0.25
C LYS A 115 -1.15 20.04 0.17
N ILE A 116 -0.73 20.87 1.11
CA ILE A 116 -1.00 22.31 1.13
C ILE A 116 0.28 23.08 1.49
N SER A 117 0.50 24.24 0.89
CA SER A 117 1.65 25.06 1.26
C SER A 117 1.40 25.75 2.61
N PRO A 118 2.43 26.04 3.42
CA PRO A 118 2.25 26.75 4.68
C PRO A 118 1.54 28.10 4.51
N LYS A 119 1.81 28.82 3.41
CA LYS A 119 1.16 30.10 3.10
C LYS A 119 -0.32 29.94 2.76
N ASP A 120 -0.67 28.93 1.96
CA ASP A 120 -2.07 28.64 1.63
C ASP A 120 -2.84 28.22 2.88
N LEU A 121 -2.24 27.40 3.74
CA LEU A 121 -2.86 26.98 5.00
C LEU A 121 -3.08 28.17 5.94
N GLN A 122 -2.07 29.02 6.10
CA GLN A 122 -2.19 30.26 6.89
C GLN A 122 -3.29 31.16 6.33
N MET A 123 -3.35 31.34 5.01
CA MET A 123 -4.41 32.12 4.37
C MET A 123 -5.81 31.55 4.67
N LEU A 124 -5.99 30.22 4.67
CA LEU A 124 -7.27 29.61 5.03
C LEU A 124 -7.69 29.90 6.48
N PHE A 125 -6.73 29.97 7.40
CA PHE A 125 -6.98 30.40 8.78
C PHE A 125 -7.30 31.90 8.87
N ASP A 126 -6.46 32.75 8.27
CA ASP A 126 -6.59 34.21 8.33
C ASP A 126 -7.90 34.71 7.69
N THR A 127 -8.40 33.98 6.68
CA THR A 127 -9.67 34.28 6.00
C THR A 127 -10.85 33.50 6.56
N GLU A 128 -10.69 32.87 7.73
CA GLU A 128 -11.69 32.11 8.48
C GLU A 128 -12.42 31.04 7.65
N LYS A 129 -11.75 30.48 6.63
CA LYS A 129 -12.30 29.39 5.81
C LYS A 129 -12.30 28.06 6.53
N ILE A 130 -11.35 27.89 7.46
CA ILE A 130 -11.24 26.73 8.33
C ILE A 130 -11.08 27.15 9.79
N LYS A 131 -11.50 26.28 10.69
CA LYS A 131 -11.26 26.37 12.14
C LYS A 131 -10.74 25.04 12.65
N VAL A 132 -10.11 25.04 13.82
CA VAL A 132 -9.67 23.81 14.50
C VAL A 132 -10.44 23.68 15.80
N ASN A 133 -11.05 22.51 16.02
CA ASN A 133 -11.79 22.24 17.23
C ASN A 133 -10.89 21.72 18.37
N SER A 134 -11.48 21.45 19.53
CA SER A 134 -10.74 21.01 20.73
C SER A 134 -10.04 19.65 20.58
N ARG A 135 -10.38 18.86 19.56
CA ARG A 135 -9.76 17.57 19.22
C ARG A 135 -8.72 17.69 18.11
N ASN A 136 -8.32 18.91 17.76
CA ASN A 136 -7.45 19.22 16.63
C ASN A 136 -8.03 18.84 15.25
N GLN A 137 -9.33 18.62 15.13
CA GLN A 137 -9.95 18.37 13.83
C GLN A 137 -10.19 19.70 13.11
N VAL A 138 -10.00 19.70 11.80
CA VAL A 138 -10.21 20.86 10.93
C VAL A 138 -11.64 20.88 10.43
N GLU A 139 -12.35 21.94 10.77
CA GLU A 139 -13.72 22.20 10.33
C GLU A 139 -13.70 23.23 9.22
N TRP A 140 -14.40 22.93 8.12
CA TRP A 140 -14.58 23.90 7.04
C TRP A 140 -15.78 24.79 7.34
N VAL A 141 -15.59 26.10 7.32
CA VAL A 141 -16.62 27.07 7.72
C VAL A 141 -17.38 27.65 6.51
N ASP A 142 -16.72 27.79 5.36
CA ASP A 142 -17.29 28.42 4.17
C ASP A 142 -18.02 27.42 3.25
N ASN A 143 -19.30 27.20 3.51
CA ASN A 143 -20.16 26.28 2.74
C ASN A 143 -20.39 26.71 1.28
N GLU A 144 -20.12 27.97 0.91
CA GLU A 144 -20.26 28.45 -0.47
C GLU A 144 -18.94 28.41 -1.26
N TYR A 145 -17.83 28.06 -0.60
CA TYR A 145 -16.53 27.94 -1.27
C TYR A 145 -16.53 26.92 -2.42
N THR A 146 -16.16 27.39 -3.62
CA THR A 146 -16.08 26.61 -4.87
C THR A 146 -14.69 26.67 -5.53
N GLY A 147 -13.68 27.24 -4.84
CA GLY A 147 -12.34 27.44 -5.37
C GLY A 147 -11.42 26.22 -5.32
N LYS A 148 -10.11 26.46 -5.44
CA LYS A 148 -9.03 25.46 -5.52
C LYS A 148 -9.04 24.41 -4.39
N PHE A 149 -9.49 24.77 -3.19
CA PHE A 149 -9.51 23.89 -2.02
C PHE A 149 -10.81 23.08 -1.86
N LYS A 150 -11.62 22.94 -2.92
CA LYS A 150 -12.88 22.18 -2.85
C LYS A 150 -12.70 20.75 -2.34
N GLU A 151 -11.64 20.06 -2.78
CA GLU A 151 -11.34 18.69 -2.31
C GLU A 151 -11.00 18.66 -0.81
N LEU A 152 -10.26 19.65 -0.30
CA LEU A 152 -9.99 19.77 1.14
C LEU A 152 -11.28 20.03 1.92
N LYS A 153 -12.15 20.92 1.43
CA LYS A 153 -13.47 21.17 2.00
C LYS A 153 -14.32 19.91 2.09
N GLU A 154 -14.44 19.17 0.99
CA GLU A 154 -15.18 17.90 0.93
C GLU A 154 -14.61 16.89 1.92
N THR A 155 -13.28 16.86 2.06
CA THR A 155 -12.61 15.99 3.02
C THR A 155 -12.95 16.38 4.47
N CYS A 156 -12.88 17.67 4.83
CA CYS A 156 -13.20 18.12 6.20
C CYS A 156 -14.64 17.78 6.64
N ALA A 157 -15.58 17.58 5.70
CA ALA A 157 -16.99 17.30 6.01
C ALA A 157 -17.21 15.99 6.77
N MET A 158 -16.25 15.06 6.77
CA MET A 158 -16.32 13.80 7.53
C MET A 158 -15.51 13.83 8.84
N GLU A 159 -15.12 15.02 9.30
CA GLU A 159 -14.34 15.24 10.55
C GLU A 159 -13.01 14.46 10.62
N ASN A 160 -12.43 14.16 9.46
CA ASN A 160 -11.29 13.25 9.33
C ASN A 160 -10.01 13.96 8.85
N VAL A 161 -9.95 15.29 8.95
CA VAL A 161 -8.74 16.08 8.74
C VAL A 161 -8.30 16.66 10.07
N TYR A 162 -7.03 16.46 10.43
CA TYR A 162 -6.45 16.88 11.71
C TYR A 162 -5.35 17.90 11.49
N PHE A 163 -5.36 18.97 12.27
CA PHE A 163 -4.28 19.93 12.35
C PHE A 163 -3.24 19.45 13.36
N TYR A 164 -2.02 19.24 12.91
CA TYR A 164 -0.97 18.60 13.70
C TYR A 164 0.31 19.42 13.71
N ASN A 165 0.97 19.51 14.87
CA ASN A 165 2.22 20.24 15.10
C ASN A 165 2.23 21.66 14.53
N GLY A 166 1.09 22.37 14.62
CA GLY A 166 0.96 23.78 14.25
C GLY A 166 1.15 24.10 12.76
N SER A 167 1.30 23.11 11.88
CA SER A 167 1.71 23.36 10.49
C SER A 167 1.31 22.29 9.48
N LEU A 168 0.77 21.15 9.93
CA LEU A 168 0.45 20.02 9.07
C LEU A 168 -1.04 19.72 9.12
N LEU A 169 -1.57 19.31 7.97
CA LEU A 169 -2.89 18.69 7.89
C LEU A 169 -2.70 17.19 7.61
N LEU A 170 -3.26 16.36 8.47
CA LEU A 170 -3.29 14.91 8.32
C LEU A 170 -4.71 14.49 8.00
N TRP A 171 -4.90 13.89 6.84
CA TRP A 171 -6.13 13.19 6.51
C TRP A 171 -6.08 11.78 7.09
N LEU A 172 -7.16 11.39 7.76
CA LEU A 172 -7.44 10.04 8.21
C LEU A 172 -8.61 9.49 7.41
N PHE A 173 -8.59 8.20 7.09
CA PHE A 173 -9.75 7.60 6.46
C PHE A 173 -10.94 7.62 7.44
N PRO A 174 -12.20 7.85 7.00
CA PRO A 174 -13.34 7.88 7.91
C PRO A 174 -13.63 6.48 8.47
N VAL A 175 -13.36 6.25 9.76
CA VAL A 175 -13.51 4.93 10.39
C VAL A 175 -14.95 4.41 10.29
N ASN A 176 -15.93 5.31 10.27
CA ASN A 176 -17.34 4.98 10.16
C ASN A 176 -17.66 4.21 8.88
N ILE A 177 -16.87 4.34 7.81
CA ILE A 177 -17.04 3.52 6.60
C ILE A 177 -16.85 2.03 6.93
N PHE A 178 -15.86 1.67 7.75
CA PHE A 178 -15.72 0.29 8.22
C PHE A 178 -16.88 -0.11 9.14
N LYS A 179 -17.33 0.80 10.01
CA LYS A 179 -18.42 0.54 10.95
C LYS A 179 -19.78 0.34 10.28
N ALA A 180 -20.00 0.93 9.11
CA ALA A 180 -21.24 0.82 8.34
C ALA A 180 -21.35 -0.49 7.54
N MET A 181 -20.26 -1.27 7.43
CA MET A 181 -20.27 -2.53 6.72
C MET A 181 -20.84 -3.66 7.59
N LYS A 182 -21.54 -4.60 6.95
CA LYS A 182 -21.97 -5.85 7.60
C LYS A 182 -20.78 -6.65 8.10
N SER A 183 -19.73 -6.72 7.30
CA SER A 183 -18.48 -7.41 7.62
C SER A 183 -17.33 -6.80 6.85
N VAL A 184 -16.13 -6.75 7.42
CA VAL A 184 -14.91 -6.28 6.73
C VAL A 184 -13.88 -7.40 6.70
N THR A 185 -13.29 -7.64 5.53
CA THR A 185 -12.16 -8.56 5.36
C THR A 185 -11.03 -7.86 4.62
N ILE A 186 -9.82 -7.88 5.17
CA ILE A 186 -8.63 -7.26 4.57
C ILE A 186 -7.63 -8.35 4.25
N LEU A 187 -7.19 -8.40 2.99
CA LEU A 187 -6.17 -9.33 2.52
C LEU A 187 -4.85 -8.58 2.50
N THR A 188 -3.89 -9.00 3.31
CA THR A 188 -2.58 -8.35 3.32
C THR A 188 -1.48 -9.35 3.67
N TYR A 189 -0.28 -8.84 3.89
CA TYR A 189 0.84 -9.57 4.42
C TYR A 189 1.68 -8.69 5.36
N ARG A 190 1.90 -9.17 6.59
CA ARG A 190 2.62 -8.49 7.68
C ARG A 190 1.91 -7.21 8.15
N PHE A 191 0.61 -7.34 8.41
CA PHE A 191 -0.29 -6.27 8.86
C PHE A 191 0.20 -5.58 10.14
N SER A 192 0.88 -6.30 11.02
CA SER A 192 1.40 -5.79 12.31
C SER A 192 2.28 -4.54 12.15
N GLY A 193 3.06 -4.45 11.08
CA GLY A 193 3.90 -3.30 10.75
C GLY A 193 3.18 -2.14 10.04
N SER A 194 1.92 -2.32 9.65
CA SER A 194 1.22 -1.38 8.75
C SER A 194 0.71 -0.11 9.44
N TYR A 195 0.47 0.92 8.63
CA TYR A 195 -0.30 2.10 9.06
C TYR A 195 -1.75 1.76 9.39
N GLU A 196 -2.33 0.77 8.71
CA GLU A 196 -3.72 0.36 8.88
C GLU A 196 -3.96 -0.28 10.25
N ARG A 197 -3.00 -1.07 10.74
CA ARG A 197 -2.99 -1.57 12.11
C ARG A 197 -2.94 -0.44 13.13
N ALA A 198 -2.00 0.48 13.01
CA ALA A 198 -1.89 1.64 13.92
C ALA A 198 -3.15 2.52 13.90
N TYR A 199 -3.77 2.67 12.73
CA TYR A 199 -5.03 3.37 12.57
C TYR A 199 -6.22 2.65 13.24
N PHE A 200 -6.30 1.33 13.18
CA PHE A 200 -7.31 0.58 13.92
C PHE A 200 -7.11 0.69 15.43
N ASP A 201 -5.86 0.63 15.91
CA ASP A 201 -5.55 0.85 17.32
C ASP A 201 -6.00 2.26 17.76
N LEU A 202 -5.71 3.29 16.96
CA LEU A 202 -6.11 4.69 17.21
C LEU A 202 -7.62 4.84 17.33
N ASN A 203 -8.39 4.10 16.53
CA ASN A 203 -9.85 4.17 16.50
C ASN A 203 -10.53 3.11 17.36
N SER A 204 -9.77 2.34 18.15
CA SER A 204 -10.27 1.22 18.96
C SER A 204 -11.12 0.23 18.14
N VAL A 205 -10.66 -0.09 16.94
CA VAL A 205 -11.29 -1.07 16.06
C VAL A 205 -10.70 -2.45 16.34
N SER A 206 -11.54 -3.40 16.73
CA SER A 206 -11.14 -4.79 16.97
C SER A 206 -10.99 -5.57 15.66
N TYR A 207 -9.98 -6.43 15.61
CA TYR A 207 -9.68 -7.26 14.45
C TYR A 207 -9.07 -8.60 14.87
N VAL A 208 -9.24 -9.61 14.03
CA VAL A 208 -8.70 -10.96 14.21
C VAL A 208 -7.82 -11.36 13.05
N TYR A 209 -6.71 -12.03 13.35
CA TYR A 209 -5.82 -12.57 12.34
C TYR A 209 -6.22 -13.98 11.95
N LYS A 210 -6.17 -14.25 10.66
CA LYS A 210 -6.26 -15.60 10.07
C LYS A 210 -5.29 -15.72 8.93
N SER A 211 -4.96 -16.95 8.56
CA SER A 211 -4.16 -17.24 7.38
C SER A 211 -4.93 -18.13 6.40
N VAL A 212 -4.44 -18.23 5.16
CA VAL A 212 -5.02 -19.12 4.13
C VAL A 212 -4.02 -20.21 3.76
N ARG A 213 -4.51 -21.45 3.68
CA ARG A 213 -3.75 -22.60 3.17
C ARG A 213 -4.55 -23.36 2.14
N LYS A 214 -3.84 -24.07 1.27
CA LYS A 214 -4.46 -25.02 0.34
C LYS A 214 -4.53 -26.40 1.01
N ILE A 215 -5.73 -26.87 1.34
CA ILE A 215 -5.98 -28.16 1.99
C ILE A 215 -6.93 -28.95 1.10
N GLY A 216 -6.54 -30.18 0.71
CA GLY A 216 -7.38 -31.03 -0.14
C GLY A 216 -7.70 -30.44 -1.52
N GLY A 217 -6.90 -29.50 -2.01
CA GLY A 217 -7.14 -28.80 -3.29
C GLY A 217 -7.88 -27.48 -3.16
N GLU A 218 -8.50 -27.20 -2.01
CA GLU A 218 -9.27 -25.98 -1.76
C GLU A 218 -8.49 -24.97 -0.90
N PHE A 219 -8.76 -23.68 -1.08
CA PHE A 219 -8.20 -22.64 -0.22
C PHE A 219 -9.10 -22.47 1.00
N THR A 220 -8.54 -22.71 2.19
CA THR A 220 -9.26 -22.73 3.46
C THR A 220 -8.65 -21.73 4.43
N LEU A 221 -9.51 -21.07 5.21
CA LEU A 221 -9.10 -20.21 6.30
C LEU A 221 -8.64 -21.07 7.49
N VAL A 222 -7.46 -20.75 8.04
CA VAL A 222 -6.88 -21.42 9.20
C VAL A 222 -6.51 -20.40 10.27
N ASP A 223 -6.19 -20.87 11.47
CA ASP A 223 -5.63 -20.01 12.51
C ASP A 223 -4.36 -19.30 12.02
N TYR A 224 -4.10 -18.13 12.60
CA TYR A 224 -3.01 -17.29 12.16
C TYR A 224 -1.66 -17.99 12.29
N ILE A 225 -0.89 -17.95 11.20
CA ILE A 225 0.45 -18.50 11.13
C ILE A 225 1.40 -17.32 11.18
N GLU A 226 1.99 -17.10 12.35
CA GLU A 226 2.87 -15.95 12.60
C GLU A 226 4.18 -16.03 11.81
N LYS A 227 4.71 -17.25 11.63
CA LYS A 227 5.96 -17.50 10.89
C LYS A 227 5.71 -18.31 9.63
N ASP A 228 6.07 -17.74 8.49
CA ASP A 228 6.04 -18.47 7.23
C ASP A 228 7.09 -19.58 7.21
N ASN A 229 6.79 -20.67 6.51
CA ASN A 229 7.85 -21.56 6.05
C ASN A 229 8.59 -20.88 4.90
N VAL A 230 9.80 -20.41 5.20
CA VAL A 230 10.69 -19.69 4.27
C VAL A 230 11.86 -20.54 3.78
N GLU A 231 11.97 -21.81 4.21
CA GLU A 231 13.09 -22.68 3.87
C GLU A 231 13.30 -22.77 2.36
N GLU A 232 12.22 -23.02 1.61
CA GLU A 232 12.25 -23.08 0.15
C GLU A 232 12.67 -21.75 -0.51
N LEU A 233 12.48 -20.61 0.17
CA LEU A 233 12.89 -19.31 -0.38
C LEU A 233 14.38 -19.07 -0.29
N LYS A 234 15.05 -19.67 0.69
CA LYS A 234 16.48 -19.46 0.92
C LYS A 234 17.30 -19.91 -0.29
N ASP A 235 16.86 -20.99 -0.95
CA ASP A 235 17.50 -21.52 -2.16
C ASP A 235 17.09 -20.75 -3.43
N LEU A 236 15.98 -20.02 -3.38
CA LEU A 236 15.47 -19.25 -4.54
C LEU A 236 15.99 -17.82 -4.57
N ILE A 237 16.39 -17.22 -3.44
CA ILE A 237 16.79 -15.80 -3.38
C ILE A 237 18.29 -15.66 -3.14
N ASN A 238 19.03 -15.36 -4.22
CA ASN A 238 20.47 -15.14 -4.17
C ASN A 238 20.78 -13.67 -3.90
N ILE A 239 21.18 -13.33 -2.66
CA ILE A 239 21.54 -11.96 -2.27
C ILE A 239 22.99 -11.67 -2.66
N TYR A 240 23.21 -10.56 -3.37
CA TYR A 240 24.56 -10.11 -3.72
C TYR A 240 25.32 -9.57 -2.51
N GLU A 241 26.49 -10.14 -2.20
CA GLU A 241 27.35 -9.78 -1.05
C GLU A 241 28.66 -9.05 -1.42
N GLY A 242 28.87 -8.67 -2.68
CA GLY A 242 30.12 -8.06 -3.13
C GLY A 242 30.28 -6.56 -2.86
N ASP A 243 31.38 -5.99 -3.37
CA ASP A 243 31.84 -4.63 -3.08
C ASP A 243 30.88 -3.49 -3.45
N TYR A 244 29.91 -3.74 -4.34
CA TYR A 244 28.92 -2.72 -4.69
C TYR A 244 28.08 -2.28 -3.48
N ASN A 245 27.97 -3.13 -2.45
CA ASN A 245 27.28 -2.84 -1.20
C ASN A 245 27.95 -1.75 -0.34
N SER A 246 29.20 -1.39 -0.63
CA SER A 246 29.96 -0.37 0.13
C SER A 246 29.25 0.98 0.25
N ILE A 247 28.40 1.34 -0.72
CA ILE A 247 27.63 2.58 -0.74
C ILE A 247 26.54 2.65 0.34
N GLY A 248 26.07 1.51 0.87
CA GLY A 248 24.95 1.44 1.80
C GLY A 248 25.30 0.94 3.20
N LYS A 249 26.56 1.07 3.62
CA LYS A 249 27.04 0.65 4.96
C LYS A 249 26.36 1.38 6.13
N LYS A 250 25.95 2.65 5.96
CA LYS A 250 25.23 3.37 7.02
C LYS A 250 23.78 2.89 7.05
N SER A 251 23.22 2.70 8.26
CA SER A 251 21.83 2.26 8.46
C SER A 251 20.78 3.18 7.83
N THR A 252 21.11 4.46 7.60
CA THR A 252 20.24 5.47 6.94
C THR A 252 20.60 5.73 5.48
N ALA A 253 21.58 5.01 4.92
CA ALA A 253 21.94 5.13 3.52
C ALA A 253 20.76 4.71 2.63
N LEU A 254 20.63 5.36 1.48
CA LEU A 254 19.55 5.18 0.50
C LEU A 254 18.15 5.50 1.04
N SER A 255 18.07 6.27 2.12
CA SER A 255 16.83 6.86 2.61
C SER A 255 16.27 7.88 1.62
N PHE A 256 14.97 8.15 1.73
CA PHE A 256 14.29 9.15 0.89
C PHE A 256 14.97 10.53 0.98
N SER A 257 15.36 10.96 2.18
CA SER A 257 16.04 12.25 2.39
C SER A 257 17.42 12.32 1.73
N GLN A 258 18.16 11.21 1.65
CA GLN A 258 19.41 11.16 0.90
C GLN A 258 19.16 11.29 -0.61
N PHE A 259 18.14 10.61 -1.12
CA PHE A 259 17.71 10.73 -2.51
C PHE A 259 17.25 12.14 -2.87
N GLU A 260 16.51 12.81 -1.98
CA GLU A 260 16.14 14.22 -2.16
C GLU A 260 17.35 15.14 -2.34
N LYS A 261 18.38 14.95 -1.53
CA LYS A 261 19.64 15.70 -1.68
C LYS A 261 20.27 15.46 -3.06
N TRP A 262 20.28 14.22 -3.53
CA TRP A 262 20.81 13.87 -4.86
C TRP A 262 19.99 14.42 -6.03
N ARG A 263 18.68 14.60 -5.86
CA ARG A 263 17.82 15.24 -6.86
C ARG A 263 18.16 16.72 -7.02
N LYS A 264 18.39 17.41 -5.90
CA LYS A 264 18.75 18.84 -5.87
C LYS A 264 20.16 19.10 -6.42
N SER A 265 21.13 18.24 -6.08
CA SER A 265 22.50 18.35 -6.58
C SER A 265 23.10 16.96 -6.80
N SER A 266 23.58 16.70 -8.02
CA SER A 266 24.23 15.44 -8.37
C SER A 266 25.44 15.20 -7.47
N SER A 267 25.60 13.98 -6.95
CA SER A 267 26.63 13.64 -5.97
C SER A 267 27.49 12.47 -6.41
N GLN A 268 28.73 12.38 -5.89
CA GLN A 268 29.60 11.23 -6.17
C GLN A 268 28.95 9.90 -5.75
N PRO A 269 28.33 9.76 -4.56
CA PRO A 269 27.57 8.56 -4.21
C PRO A 269 26.48 8.19 -5.22
N GLN A 270 25.71 9.16 -5.73
CA GLN A 270 24.68 8.90 -6.73
C GLN A 270 25.27 8.32 -8.04
N LYS A 271 26.40 8.86 -8.51
CA LYS A 271 27.11 8.33 -9.68
C LYS A 271 27.68 6.93 -9.44
N ILE A 272 28.21 6.68 -8.25
CA ILE A 272 28.69 5.35 -7.83
C ILE A 272 27.53 4.34 -7.85
N LEU A 273 26.36 4.69 -7.31
CA LEU A 273 25.18 3.80 -7.33
C LEU A 273 24.76 3.47 -8.76
N GLN A 274 24.69 4.47 -9.64
CA GLN A 274 24.34 4.29 -11.05
C GLN A 274 25.35 3.37 -11.78
N LYS A 275 26.65 3.54 -11.50
CA LYS A 275 27.73 2.69 -12.01
C LYS A 275 27.60 1.26 -11.49
N ASN A 276 27.34 1.09 -10.20
CA ASN A 276 27.16 -0.23 -9.57
C ASN A 276 25.95 -0.95 -10.16
N LEU A 277 24.82 -0.26 -10.38
CA LEU A 277 23.66 -0.83 -11.07
C LEU A 277 24.00 -1.32 -12.48
N TYR A 278 24.73 -0.50 -13.25
CA TYR A 278 25.18 -0.91 -14.58
C TYR A 278 26.06 -2.15 -14.52
N ASN A 279 27.09 -2.14 -13.65
CA ASN A 279 28.02 -3.25 -13.52
C ASN A 279 27.33 -4.53 -13.05
N TYR A 280 26.45 -4.44 -12.04
CA TYR A 280 25.68 -5.56 -11.53
C TYR A 280 24.85 -6.22 -12.65
N PHE A 281 24.07 -5.43 -13.40
CA PHE A 281 23.22 -5.99 -14.44
C PHE A 281 23.97 -6.43 -15.69
N ARG A 282 25.01 -5.69 -16.11
CA ARG A 282 25.65 -5.87 -17.43
C ARG A 282 26.98 -6.59 -17.41
N ASN A 283 27.80 -6.35 -16.39
CA ASN A 283 29.13 -6.97 -16.33
C ASN A 283 29.10 -8.25 -15.49
N LEU A 284 28.36 -8.26 -14.38
CA LEU A 284 28.28 -9.42 -13.49
C LEU A 284 27.29 -10.46 -14.00
N HIS A 285 26.03 -10.06 -14.27
CA HIS A 285 24.99 -11.01 -14.70
C HIS A 285 24.78 -11.06 -16.22
N ASN A 286 25.25 -10.06 -16.98
CA ASN A 286 25.06 -9.95 -18.43
C ASN A 286 23.59 -10.15 -18.89
N VAL A 287 22.63 -9.58 -18.16
CA VAL A 287 21.20 -9.80 -18.40
C VAL A 287 20.58 -8.75 -19.31
N SER A 288 19.58 -9.17 -20.08
CA SER A 288 18.78 -8.30 -20.94
C SER A 288 17.77 -7.46 -20.13
N SER A 289 17.31 -6.35 -20.72
CA SER A 289 16.47 -5.37 -19.99
C SER A 289 15.08 -5.89 -19.61
N ASP A 290 14.61 -6.95 -20.26
CA ASP A 290 13.35 -7.66 -20.05
C ASP A 290 13.44 -8.72 -18.93
N ARG A 291 14.63 -9.01 -18.42
CA ARG A 291 14.88 -9.86 -17.24
C ARG A 291 15.15 -9.06 -15.96
N ILE A 292 15.40 -7.76 -16.10
CA ILE A 292 15.75 -6.87 -14.98
C ILE A 292 14.50 -6.31 -14.30
N LEU A 293 14.53 -6.24 -12.97
CA LEU A 293 13.65 -5.37 -12.18
C LEU A 293 14.49 -4.49 -11.27
N TRP A 294 14.22 -3.19 -11.18
CA TRP A 294 14.94 -2.34 -10.22
C TRP A 294 14.07 -1.22 -9.69
N THR A 295 14.43 -0.73 -8.50
CA THR A 295 13.66 0.31 -7.84
C THR A 295 14.54 1.32 -7.12
N CYS A 296 14.00 2.53 -7.00
CA CYS A 296 14.44 3.63 -6.16
C CYS A 296 13.20 4.51 -5.87
N PRO A 297 13.28 5.55 -5.02
CA PRO A 297 12.21 6.54 -4.93
C PRO A 297 11.87 7.10 -6.32
N VAL A 298 10.58 7.17 -6.66
CA VAL A 298 10.12 7.38 -8.05
C VAL A 298 10.67 8.67 -8.66
N ASP A 299 10.69 9.78 -7.92
CA ASP A 299 11.21 11.06 -8.45
C ASP A 299 12.75 11.06 -8.60
N SER A 300 13.43 10.04 -8.09
CA SER A 300 14.87 9.84 -8.24
C SER A 300 15.22 8.95 -9.43
N LYS A 301 14.22 8.35 -10.10
CA LYS A 301 14.41 7.47 -11.26
C LYS A 301 15.27 8.13 -12.33
N ASP A 302 15.01 9.38 -12.68
CA ASP A 302 15.73 10.07 -13.75
C ASP A 302 17.20 10.31 -13.44
N LYS A 303 17.57 10.40 -12.16
CA LYS A 303 18.96 10.51 -11.72
C LYS A 303 19.66 9.15 -11.70
N LEU A 304 18.93 8.04 -11.55
CA LEU A 304 19.52 6.70 -11.47
C LEU A 304 19.37 5.85 -12.72
N LYS A 305 18.51 6.23 -13.67
CA LYS A 305 18.36 5.47 -14.92
C LYS A 305 19.68 5.39 -15.67
N GLY A 306 19.93 4.29 -16.37
CA GLY A 306 21.16 4.08 -17.11
C GLY A 306 20.99 3.09 -18.25
N LYS A 307 22.05 2.97 -19.07
CA LYS A 307 22.06 2.12 -20.26
C LYS A 307 21.78 0.67 -19.88
N GLY A 308 20.81 0.06 -20.55
CA GLY A 308 20.53 -1.37 -20.43
C GLY A 308 19.59 -1.81 -19.30
N TYR A 309 19.24 -0.97 -18.32
CA TYR A 309 18.31 -1.38 -17.24
C TYR A 309 17.11 -0.45 -17.06
N THR A 310 17.10 0.73 -17.70
CA THR A 310 16.04 1.74 -17.54
C THR A 310 14.62 1.19 -17.71
N LYS A 311 14.38 0.27 -18.67
CA LYS A 311 13.06 -0.32 -18.94
C LYS A 311 12.54 -1.24 -17.82
N GLY A 312 13.40 -1.74 -16.94
CA GLY A 312 13.03 -2.61 -15.83
C GLY A 312 12.65 -1.87 -14.54
N PHE A 313 12.39 -0.55 -14.59
CA PHE A 313 12.07 0.21 -13.39
C PHE A 313 10.65 -0.07 -12.90
N LEU A 314 10.51 -0.40 -11.61
CA LEU A 314 9.24 -0.50 -10.90
C LEU A 314 9.34 0.29 -9.59
N ALA A 315 8.44 1.25 -9.37
CA ALA A 315 8.41 2.05 -8.15
C ALA A 315 8.29 1.14 -6.91
N SER A 316 8.99 1.47 -5.82
CA SER A 316 9.06 0.62 -4.62
C SER A 316 7.72 0.46 -3.91
N ASN A 317 6.84 1.45 -4.07
CA ASN A 317 5.47 1.46 -3.56
C ASN A 317 4.44 1.00 -4.62
N SER A 318 4.89 0.49 -5.78
CA SER A 318 3.97 -0.01 -6.78
C SER A 318 3.26 -1.24 -6.23
N LYS A 319 1.95 -1.12 -6.05
CA LYS A 319 1.09 -2.27 -5.81
C LYS A 319 0.97 -3.10 -7.11
N ALA A 320 0.40 -4.30 -7.02
CA ALA A 320 0.10 -5.29 -8.07
C ALA A 320 0.20 -4.93 -9.57
N THR A 321 1.22 -5.50 -10.23
CA THR A 321 1.15 -5.81 -11.67
C THR A 321 1.72 -7.22 -11.91
N ASN A 322 1.07 -7.99 -12.78
CA ASN A 322 1.57 -9.31 -13.21
C ASN A 322 2.64 -9.24 -14.30
N LEU A 323 3.05 -8.01 -14.68
CA LEU A 323 3.87 -7.74 -15.86
C LEU A 323 5.34 -8.15 -15.70
N TYR A 324 5.78 -8.44 -14.48
CA TYR A 324 7.19 -8.63 -14.13
C TYR A 324 7.52 -10.06 -13.66
N ARG A 325 6.61 -11.02 -13.87
CA ARG A 325 6.78 -12.43 -13.46
C ARG A 325 7.96 -13.16 -14.10
N GLU A 326 8.53 -12.63 -15.19
CA GLU A 326 9.72 -13.20 -15.83
C GLU A 326 11.02 -12.47 -15.45
N ARG A 327 10.96 -11.47 -14.56
CA ARG A 327 12.15 -10.74 -14.10
C ARG A 327 12.85 -11.53 -13.00
N ASP A 328 14.11 -11.86 -13.17
CA ASP A 328 14.87 -12.71 -12.24
C ASP A 328 16.12 -12.03 -11.67
N THR A 329 16.53 -10.88 -12.22
CA THR A 329 17.70 -10.14 -11.73
C THR A 329 17.26 -8.77 -11.23
N LEU A 330 17.30 -8.60 -9.91
CA LEU A 330 16.66 -7.50 -9.20
C LEU A 330 17.68 -6.55 -8.57
N ALA A 331 17.34 -5.26 -8.45
CA ALA A 331 18.05 -4.33 -7.57
C ALA A 331 17.11 -3.45 -6.75
N TYR A 332 17.19 -3.54 -5.43
CA TYR A 332 16.36 -2.79 -4.48
C TYR A 332 17.15 -1.63 -3.86
N CYS A 333 17.13 -0.46 -4.51
CA CYS A 333 17.92 0.70 -4.11
C CYS A 333 17.12 1.68 -3.26
N CYS A 334 16.37 1.17 -2.28
CA CYS A 334 15.60 1.96 -1.32
C CYS A 334 15.95 1.54 0.10
N ASN A 335 15.88 2.47 1.05
CA ASN A 335 15.80 2.18 2.47
C ASN A 335 14.53 2.86 3.01
N ILE A 336 13.53 2.04 3.34
CA ILE A 336 12.16 2.49 3.57
C ILE A 336 11.95 2.77 5.05
N PHE A 337 11.54 4.00 5.38
CA PHE A 337 11.19 4.40 6.74
C PHE A 337 9.72 4.80 6.79
N VAL A 338 9.11 4.63 7.95
CA VAL A 338 7.82 5.24 8.26
C VAL A 338 7.98 6.77 8.19
N GLN A 339 6.97 7.48 7.68
CA GLN A 339 7.03 8.93 7.57
C GLN A 339 7.15 9.54 8.98
N PRO A 340 8.19 10.35 9.28
CA PRO A 340 8.45 10.80 10.65
C PRO A 340 7.28 11.54 11.30
N GLN A 341 6.55 12.35 10.53
CA GLN A 341 5.40 13.09 11.05
C GLN A 341 4.24 12.16 11.39
N ILE A 342 3.97 11.15 10.56
CA ILE A 342 2.92 10.15 10.83
C ILE A 342 3.33 9.26 12.01
N LYS A 343 4.61 8.87 12.09
CA LYS A 343 5.15 8.12 13.23
C LYS A 343 4.95 8.87 14.54
N GLN A 344 5.31 10.15 14.57
CA GLN A 344 5.15 10.98 15.75
C GLN A 344 3.67 11.17 16.10
N PHE A 345 2.80 11.38 15.09
CA PHE A 345 1.36 11.46 15.30
C PHE A 345 0.83 10.24 16.05
N PHE A 346 1.08 9.01 15.60
CA PHE A 346 0.62 7.81 16.32
C PHE A 346 1.26 7.67 17.71
N ARG A 347 2.54 8.03 17.84
CA ARG A 347 3.25 7.98 19.11
C ARG A 347 2.66 8.91 20.17
N ASP A 348 2.15 10.07 19.76
CA ASP A 348 1.48 11.01 20.66
C ASP A 348 0.16 10.42 21.23
N TYR A 349 -0.40 9.40 20.58
CA TYR A 349 -1.53 8.60 21.06
C TYR A 349 -1.09 7.27 21.73
N GLY A 350 0.21 7.09 22.01
CA GLY A 350 0.76 5.89 22.62
C GLY A 350 0.83 4.67 21.70
N ILE A 351 0.73 4.87 20.38
CA ILE A 351 0.72 3.79 19.38
C ILE A 351 2.06 3.80 18.64
N GLU A 352 2.77 2.68 18.70
CA GLU A 352 4.04 2.50 17.99
C GLU A 352 3.84 1.77 16.65
N ILE A 353 4.66 2.14 15.66
CA ILE A 353 4.74 1.43 14.38
C ILE A 353 6.08 0.72 14.29
N ASN A 354 6.04 -0.61 14.12
CA ASN A 354 7.22 -1.40 13.87
C ASN A 354 7.75 -1.08 12.45
N GLU A 355 8.76 -0.23 12.40
CA GLU A 355 9.33 0.28 11.15
C GLU A 355 10.10 -0.77 10.37
N GLU A 356 10.68 -1.77 11.04
CA GLU A 356 11.37 -2.88 10.40
C GLU A 356 10.38 -3.79 9.70
N GLU A 357 9.27 -4.12 10.36
CA GLU A 357 8.16 -4.86 9.77
C GLU A 357 7.56 -4.12 8.57
N PHE A 358 7.33 -2.81 8.71
CA PHE A 358 6.85 -1.95 7.62
C PHE A 358 7.80 -1.97 6.41
N ALA A 359 9.11 -1.86 6.66
CA ALA A 359 10.12 -1.85 5.62
C ALA A 359 10.25 -3.21 4.92
N LEU A 360 10.28 -4.30 5.70
CA LEU A 360 10.36 -5.67 5.20
C LEU A 360 9.13 -6.02 4.38
N ALA A 361 7.92 -5.72 4.87
CA ALA A 361 6.67 -5.91 4.12
C ALA A 361 6.70 -5.21 2.76
N SER A 362 7.13 -3.94 2.73
CA SER A 362 7.27 -3.17 1.50
C SER A 362 8.25 -3.80 0.50
N MET A 363 9.39 -4.31 0.98
CA MET A 363 10.39 -4.96 0.14
C MET A 363 9.90 -6.31 -0.38
N LEU A 364 9.31 -7.16 0.48
CA LEU A 364 8.77 -8.47 0.07
C LEU A 364 7.66 -8.30 -0.96
N GLN A 365 6.73 -7.36 -0.78
CA GLN A 365 5.70 -7.07 -1.77
C GLN A 365 6.29 -6.71 -3.15
N TRP A 366 7.39 -5.96 -3.18
CA TRP A 366 8.09 -5.61 -4.42
C TRP A 366 8.84 -6.81 -5.02
N VAL A 367 9.55 -7.59 -4.20
CA VAL A 367 10.28 -8.79 -4.61
C VAL A 367 9.32 -9.82 -5.23
N TRP A 368 8.12 -10.00 -4.67
CA TRP A 368 7.08 -10.90 -5.21
C TRP A 368 6.38 -10.42 -6.49
N ARG A 369 6.82 -9.30 -7.08
CA ARG A 369 6.44 -8.96 -8.46
C ARG A 369 7.35 -9.60 -9.49
N SER A 370 8.47 -10.19 -9.05
CA SER A 370 9.46 -10.88 -9.88
C SER A 370 9.14 -12.37 -10.09
N ALA A 371 10.07 -13.09 -10.70
CA ALA A 371 10.00 -14.52 -10.98
C ALA A 371 9.87 -15.41 -9.74
N ILE A 372 10.22 -14.91 -8.55
CA ILE A 372 9.99 -15.62 -7.28
C ILE A 372 8.52 -15.98 -7.05
N ARG A 373 7.59 -15.20 -7.61
CA ARG A 373 6.14 -15.47 -7.53
C ARG A 373 5.76 -16.78 -8.21
N GLU A 374 6.50 -17.13 -9.26
CA GLU A 374 6.31 -18.36 -10.04
C GLU A 374 7.23 -19.49 -9.53
N GLY A 375 7.80 -19.35 -8.32
CA GLY A 375 8.71 -20.33 -7.73
C GLY A 375 10.08 -20.41 -8.41
N LYS A 376 10.44 -19.42 -9.23
CA LYS A 376 11.73 -19.38 -9.93
C LYS A 376 12.77 -18.62 -9.11
N SER A 377 14.04 -19.06 -9.17
CA SER A 377 15.14 -18.39 -8.48
C SER A 377 15.39 -16.97 -9.03
N ILE A 378 15.88 -16.09 -8.17
CA ILE A 378 16.23 -14.71 -8.47
C ILE A 378 17.62 -14.36 -7.91
N ASN A 379 18.25 -13.36 -8.53
CA ASN A 379 19.44 -12.67 -8.00
C ASN A 379 19.03 -11.27 -7.55
N ILE A 380 19.38 -10.84 -6.34
CA ILE A 380 18.99 -9.52 -5.83
C ILE A 380 20.17 -8.74 -5.25
N TYR A 381 20.32 -7.50 -5.73
CA TYR A 381 21.25 -6.52 -5.18
C TYR A 381 20.51 -5.54 -4.26
N ILE A 382 20.87 -5.54 -2.97
CA ILE A 382 20.31 -4.65 -1.95
C ILE A 382 21.46 -3.86 -1.32
N PRO A 383 21.80 -2.68 -1.86
CA PRO A 383 22.94 -1.93 -1.36
C PRO A 383 22.77 -1.45 0.09
N SER A 384 21.54 -1.14 0.53
CA SER A 384 21.26 -0.75 1.91
C SER A 384 21.51 -1.93 2.84
N SER A 385 22.48 -1.78 3.77
CA SER A 385 22.78 -2.77 4.81
C SER A 385 21.53 -3.15 5.61
N ARG A 386 20.80 -2.16 6.13
CA ARG A 386 19.56 -2.37 6.90
C ARG A 386 18.54 -3.22 6.14
N MET A 387 18.23 -2.86 4.90
CA MET A 387 17.24 -3.62 4.12
C MET A 387 17.74 -5.02 3.76
N ARG A 388 19.05 -5.19 3.53
CA ARG A 388 19.64 -6.50 3.24
C ARG A 388 19.56 -7.41 4.45
N GLU A 389 19.89 -6.90 5.62
CA GLU A 389 19.78 -7.60 6.91
C GLU A 389 18.34 -8.05 7.18
N LEU A 390 17.36 -7.16 7.01
CA LEU A 390 15.93 -7.52 7.15
C LEU A 390 15.52 -8.70 6.25
N LEU A 391 16.02 -8.75 4.99
CA LEU A 391 15.71 -9.88 4.11
C LEU A 391 16.42 -11.15 4.57
N GLN A 392 17.67 -11.05 5.02
CA GLN A 392 18.45 -12.19 5.50
C GLN A 392 17.83 -12.81 6.76
N GLU A 393 17.47 -11.98 7.74
CA GLU A 393 16.79 -12.41 8.98
C GLU A 393 15.45 -13.10 8.65
N TYR A 394 14.67 -12.52 7.72
CA TYR A 394 13.43 -13.14 7.23
C TYR A 394 13.69 -14.51 6.59
N LEU A 395 14.70 -14.65 5.71
CA LEU A 395 15.03 -15.93 5.07
C LEU A 395 15.61 -16.98 6.03
N ASN A 396 16.09 -16.57 7.20
CA ASN A 396 16.55 -17.45 8.26
C ASN A 396 15.44 -17.81 9.27
N GLY A 397 14.21 -17.29 9.11
CA GLY A 397 13.10 -17.53 10.04
C GLY A 397 13.20 -16.78 11.37
N GLU A 398 14.07 -15.76 11.41
CA GLU A 398 14.30 -14.89 12.56
C GLU A 398 13.22 -13.80 12.68
N ARG A 399 12.43 -13.59 11.61
CA ARG A 399 11.32 -12.61 11.51
C ARG A 399 10.08 -13.18 10.84
#